data_AF-A0A962AIZ6-F1
#
_entry.id   AF-A0A962AIZ6-F1
#
_cell.length_a   1.000
_cell.length_b   1.000
_cell.length_c   1.000
_cell.angle_alpha   90.00
_cell.angle_beta   90.00
_cell.angle_gamma   90.00
#
_symmetry.space_group_name_H-M   'P 1'
#
loop_
_entity.id
_entity.type
_entity.pdbx_description
1 polymer ?
#
loop_
_entity_poly.entity_id
_entity_poly.type
_entity_poly.pdbx_seq_one_letter_code
_entity_poly.pdbx_strand_id
1 'polypeptide(L)'
;HGIGTSEVEHVLATQTLLLKPAKTMRIAIEGDLSHGVTAKDMVLAVIGHIGTAGGTGHVIEFAGSAVRALSMEGRMTMCNMSIEGGARAGLVAPDDTTFAYIKGRPKAPKGADWDKAVAYWRSLPSDPGAAYDCEITLRAEDIAPQVTWGTSPQDVAPITGCVPVPANPAMERALEYMGLTPGMKMTDIAIDKVFIGSCTNARIEDLREVARVAEGKKVAAGVYAMVVPGSGLVKAQAEAEGIAQILKDAGFDWREPGCSMCLGMNEDRLNPGERCASTSNRNFEGRQGYKGRTHLLSPAMAAAAAITGRLSDVRTLR
;
A
#
# COMPACT_ATOMS: atom_id res chain seq x y z
N HIS A 1 10.96 -13.82 -1.18
CA HIS A 1 11.05 -13.04 0.07
C HIS A 1 12.36 -12.26 0.06
N GLY A 2 12.46 -11.18 0.84
CA GLY A 2 13.73 -10.46 0.98
C GLY A 2 14.74 -11.29 1.76
N ILE A 3 16.01 -11.19 1.37
CA ILE A 3 17.15 -11.87 1.99
C ILE A 3 18.27 -10.86 2.24
N GLY A 4 19.11 -11.11 3.24
CA GLY A 4 20.23 -10.24 3.59
C GLY A 4 21.39 -10.32 2.60
N THR A 5 22.32 -9.36 2.66
CA THR A 5 23.46 -9.30 1.72
C THR A 5 24.30 -10.57 1.71
N SER A 6 24.58 -11.17 2.87
CA SER A 6 25.34 -12.43 2.95
C SER A 6 24.59 -13.62 2.34
N GLU A 7 23.26 -13.64 2.44
CA GLU A 7 22.43 -14.66 1.78
C GLU A 7 22.43 -14.46 0.27
N VAL A 8 22.41 -13.20 -0.22
CA VAL A 8 22.54 -12.89 -1.65
C VAL A 8 23.87 -13.41 -2.18
N GLU A 9 24.98 -13.14 -1.48
CA GLU A 9 26.31 -13.64 -1.86
C GLU A 9 26.31 -15.17 -1.96
N HIS A 10 25.71 -15.84 -0.98
CA HIS A 10 25.60 -17.30 -0.99
C HIS A 10 24.77 -17.81 -2.18
N VAL A 11 23.61 -17.19 -2.47
CA VAL A 11 22.77 -17.55 -3.63
C VAL A 11 23.52 -17.34 -4.94
N LEU A 12 24.28 -16.26 -5.07
CA LEU A 12 25.07 -16.01 -6.28
C LEU A 12 26.18 -17.06 -6.45
N ALA A 13 26.84 -17.47 -5.35
CA ALA A 13 27.91 -18.45 -5.38
C ALA A 13 27.42 -19.90 -5.59
N THR A 14 26.28 -20.27 -4.99
CA THR A 14 25.86 -21.68 -4.90
C THR A 14 24.56 -21.99 -5.62
N GLN A 15 23.79 -20.97 -6.03
CA GLN A 15 22.41 -21.10 -6.53
C GLN A 15 21.47 -21.78 -5.53
N THR A 16 21.81 -21.78 -4.25
CA THR A 16 21.01 -22.38 -3.18
C THR A 16 20.91 -21.46 -1.98
N LEU A 17 19.93 -21.71 -1.11
CA LEU A 17 19.76 -20.97 0.14
C LEU A 17 19.15 -21.90 1.21
N LEU A 18 19.75 -21.94 2.39
CA LEU A 18 19.25 -22.74 3.51
C LEU A 18 18.09 -22.01 4.20
N LEU A 19 16.89 -22.58 4.15
CA LEU A 19 15.69 -21.97 4.70
C LEU A 19 14.92 -22.95 5.59
N LYS A 20 14.37 -22.46 6.70
CA LYS A 20 13.34 -23.18 7.44
C LYS A 20 12.03 -23.13 6.66
N PRO A 21 11.27 -24.24 6.56
CA PRO A 21 9.91 -24.23 6.02
C PRO A 21 9.07 -23.20 6.75
N ALA A 22 8.33 -22.38 5.99
CA ALA A 22 7.40 -21.43 6.55
C ALA A 22 6.06 -22.11 6.83
N LYS A 23 5.36 -21.66 7.87
CA LYS A 23 3.96 -22.03 8.08
C LYS A 23 3.08 -21.34 7.03
N THR A 24 1.88 -21.87 6.84
CA THR A 24 0.90 -21.40 5.86
C THR A 24 -0.20 -20.61 6.55
N MET A 25 -0.45 -19.39 6.10
CA MET A 25 -1.57 -18.57 6.58
C MET A 25 -2.46 -18.20 5.41
N ARG A 26 -3.77 -18.47 5.51
CA ARG A 26 -4.74 -17.99 4.53
C ARG A 26 -5.52 -16.80 5.09
N ILE A 27 -5.55 -15.71 4.32
CA ILE A 27 -6.40 -14.56 4.62
C ILE A 27 -7.42 -14.42 3.48
N ALA A 28 -8.64 -14.89 3.72
CA ALA A 28 -9.74 -14.79 2.78
C ALA A 28 -10.51 -13.48 3.00
N ILE A 29 -10.68 -12.68 1.95
CA ILE A 29 -11.50 -11.46 1.98
C ILE A 29 -12.66 -11.68 1.00
N GLU A 30 -13.85 -11.85 1.56
CA GLU A 30 -15.06 -12.20 0.80
C GLU A 30 -16.04 -11.03 0.71
N GLY A 31 -16.79 -10.94 -0.39
CA GLY A 31 -17.72 -9.86 -0.68
C GLY A 31 -17.14 -8.82 -1.64
N ASP A 32 -17.87 -7.73 -1.82
CA ASP A 32 -17.51 -6.63 -2.70
C ASP A 32 -16.98 -5.44 -1.90
N LEU A 33 -15.93 -4.79 -2.42
CA LEU A 33 -15.39 -3.58 -1.81
C LEU A 33 -16.39 -2.43 -1.93
N SER A 34 -16.60 -1.72 -0.81
CA SER A 34 -17.39 -0.50 -0.79
C SER A 34 -16.74 0.61 -1.63
N HIS A 35 -17.55 1.57 -2.10
CA HIS A 35 -17.06 2.73 -2.83
C HIS A 35 -15.94 3.45 -2.08
N GLY A 36 -14.85 3.79 -2.77
CA GLY A 36 -13.70 4.49 -2.20
C GLY A 36 -12.69 3.61 -1.47
N VAL A 37 -12.94 2.30 -1.38
CA VAL A 37 -12.04 1.32 -0.77
C VAL A 37 -11.14 0.70 -1.84
N THR A 38 -9.88 0.49 -1.52
CA THR A 38 -8.84 -0.02 -2.42
C THR A 38 -8.07 -1.19 -1.80
N ALA A 39 -7.19 -1.82 -2.57
CA ALA A 39 -6.27 -2.84 -2.06
C ALA A 39 -5.39 -2.35 -0.89
N LYS A 40 -5.08 -1.04 -0.86
CA LYS A 40 -4.34 -0.43 0.25
C LYS A 40 -5.14 -0.47 1.54
N ASP A 41 -6.44 -0.17 1.47
CA ASP A 41 -7.34 -0.22 2.62
C ASP A 41 -7.54 -1.66 3.10
N MET A 42 -7.66 -2.62 2.17
CA MET A 42 -7.73 -4.05 2.49
C MET A 42 -6.50 -4.51 3.29
N VAL A 43 -5.29 -4.23 2.79
CA VAL A 43 -4.07 -4.72 3.45
C VAL A 43 -3.81 -3.98 4.77
N LEU A 44 -4.14 -2.69 4.86
CA LEU A 44 -4.09 -1.97 6.15
C LEU A 44 -5.08 -2.55 7.16
N ALA A 45 -6.31 -2.87 6.76
CA ALA A 45 -7.29 -3.53 7.64
C ALA A 45 -6.80 -4.91 8.11
N VAL A 46 -6.19 -5.69 7.20
CA VAL A 46 -5.54 -6.96 7.56
C VAL A 46 -4.43 -6.75 8.60
N ILE A 47 -3.51 -5.80 8.37
CA ILE A 47 -2.40 -5.54 9.30
C ILE A 47 -2.92 -5.01 10.64
N GLY A 48 -3.96 -4.18 10.65
CA GLY A 48 -4.64 -3.75 11.87
C GLY A 48 -5.26 -4.91 12.65
N HIS A 49 -5.79 -5.92 11.95
CA HIS A 49 -6.40 -7.10 12.57
C HIS A 49 -5.35 -8.07 13.14
N ILE A 50 -4.28 -8.37 12.39
CA ILE A 50 -3.28 -9.38 12.80
C ILE A 50 -2.10 -8.78 13.58
N GLY A 51 -1.90 -7.46 13.52
CA GLY A 51 -0.74 -6.76 14.05
C GLY A 51 0.54 -7.00 13.23
N THR A 52 1.60 -6.25 13.56
CA THR A 52 2.90 -6.36 12.86
C THR A 52 3.64 -7.68 13.06
N ALA A 53 3.23 -8.48 14.05
CA ALA A 53 3.80 -9.80 14.32
C ALA A 53 2.87 -10.97 13.92
N GLY A 54 1.65 -10.70 13.45
CA GLY A 54 0.63 -11.73 13.21
C GLY A 54 1.04 -12.79 12.20
N GLY A 55 1.77 -12.38 11.14
CA GLY A 55 2.29 -13.26 10.10
C GLY A 55 3.66 -13.88 10.41
N THR A 56 4.24 -13.66 11.59
CA THR A 56 5.60 -14.11 11.90
C THR A 56 5.76 -15.61 11.66
N GLY A 57 6.75 -16.00 10.87
CA GLY A 57 7.02 -17.40 10.52
C GLY A 57 6.08 -17.99 9.45
N HIS A 58 5.13 -17.21 8.93
CA HIS A 58 4.18 -17.63 7.91
C HIS A 58 4.49 -17.04 6.53
N VAL A 59 4.01 -17.72 5.50
CA VAL A 59 3.70 -17.14 4.19
C VAL A 59 2.19 -16.95 4.13
N ILE A 60 1.75 -15.74 3.77
CA ILE A 60 0.34 -15.40 3.63
C ILE A 60 -0.11 -15.68 2.20
N GLU A 61 -1.17 -16.47 2.04
CA GLU A 61 -1.98 -16.51 0.83
C GLU A 61 -3.20 -15.60 1.01
N PHE A 62 -3.26 -14.52 0.22
CA PHE A 62 -4.44 -13.67 0.12
C PHE A 62 -5.43 -14.30 -0.86
N ALA A 63 -6.63 -14.59 -0.37
CA ALA A 63 -7.67 -15.30 -1.09
C ALA A 63 -9.02 -14.58 -0.96
N GLY A 64 -10.06 -15.19 -1.56
CA GLY A 64 -11.43 -14.70 -1.50
C GLY A 64 -11.85 -13.83 -2.68
N SER A 65 -13.16 -13.60 -2.80
CA SER A 65 -13.78 -12.90 -3.93
C SER A 65 -13.25 -11.48 -4.11
N ALA A 66 -13.06 -10.72 -3.04
CA ALA A 66 -12.53 -9.36 -3.13
C ALA A 66 -11.10 -9.33 -3.68
N VAL A 67 -10.24 -10.29 -3.29
CA VAL A 67 -8.87 -10.39 -3.80
C VAL A 67 -8.85 -10.78 -5.27
N ARG A 68 -9.72 -11.71 -5.69
CA ARG A 68 -9.85 -12.10 -7.11
C ARG A 68 -10.34 -10.93 -7.98
N ALA A 69 -11.21 -10.07 -7.44
CA ALA A 69 -11.71 -8.89 -8.14
C ALA A 69 -10.66 -7.78 -8.33
N LEU A 70 -9.54 -7.81 -7.60
CA LEU A 70 -8.46 -6.83 -7.76
C LEU A 70 -7.74 -6.97 -9.10
N SER A 71 -7.29 -5.82 -9.62
CA SER A 71 -6.26 -5.74 -10.65
C SER A 71 -4.95 -6.36 -10.17
N MET A 72 -4.01 -6.59 -11.10
CA MET A 72 -2.68 -7.07 -10.72
C MET A 72 -1.92 -6.07 -9.86
N GLU A 73 -2.03 -4.79 -10.14
CA GLU A 73 -1.46 -3.72 -9.34
C GLU A 73 -2.01 -3.68 -7.91
N GLY A 74 -3.32 -3.90 -7.72
CA GLY A 74 -3.94 -4.07 -6.41
C GLY A 74 -3.41 -5.30 -5.67
N ARG A 75 -3.28 -6.44 -6.35
CA ARG A 75 -2.67 -7.65 -5.75
C ARG A 75 -1.21 -7.42 -5.34
N MET A 76 -0.45 -6.69 -6.15
CA MET A 76 0.93 -6.31 -5.80
C MET A 76 0.98 -5.38 -4.59
N THR A 77 -0.01 -4.50 -4.40
CA THR A 77 -0.15 -3.68 -3.18
C THR A 77 -0.28 -4.57 -1.94
N MET A 78 -1.18 -5.56 -1.98
CA MET A 78 -1.37 -6.50 -0.86
C MET A 78 -0.12 -7.33 -0.57
N CYS A 79 0.48 -7.93 -1.60
CA CYS A 79 1.72 -8.72 -1.46
C CYS A 79 2.91 -7.87 -0.99
N ASN A 80 3.00 -6.59 -1.39
CA ASN A 80 4.06 -5.69 -0.94
C ASN A 80 4.01 -5.51 0.58
N MET A 81 2.80 -5.33 1.13
CA MET A 81 2.61 -5.01 2.53
C MET A 81 2.50 -6.24 3.45
N SER A 82 2.71 -7.46 2.94
CA SER A 82 2.68 -8.68 3.77
C SER A 82 3.75 -8.65 4.87
N ILE A 83 4.90 -8.03 4.59
CA ILE A 83 6.02 -7.95 5.54
C ILE A 83 5.73 -6.97 6.68
N GLU A 84 4.89 -5.96 6.46
CA GLU A 84 4.40 -5.08 7.52
C GLU A 84 3.46 -5.80 8.50
N GLY A 85 2.81 -6.89 8.08
CA GLY A 85 2.12 -7.83 8.98
C GLY A 85 3.03 -8.92 9.58
N GLY A 86 4.35 -8.86 9.35
CA GLY A 86 5.34 -9.81 9.85
C GLY A 86 5.51 -11.07 9.01
N ALA A 87 4.80 -11.21 7.89
CA ALA A 87 4.88 -12.38 7.05
C ALA A 87 6.14 -12.39 6.18
N ARG A 88 6.67 -13.59 5.93
CA ARG A 88 7.86 -13.78 5.10
C ARG A 88 7.62 -13.43 3.64
N ALA A 89 6.41 -13.72 3.15
CA ALA A 89 5.95 -13.39 1.80
C ALA A 89 4.42 -13.35 1.78
N GLY A 90 3.87 -12.64 0.80
CA GLY A 90 2.46 -12.65 0.44
C GLY A 90 2.28 -13.23 -0.97
N LEU A 91 1.28 -14.07 -1.15
CA LEU A 91 0.94 -14.74 -2.40
C LEU A 91 -0.52 -14.46 -2.74
N VAL A 92 -0.80 -14.38 -4.04
CA VAL A 92 -2.17 -14.43 -4.60
C VAL A 92 -2.12 -15.48 -5.70
N ALA A 93 -3.08 -16.41 -5.71
CA ALA A 93 -3.17 -17.42 -6.76
C ALA A 93 -3.30 -16.76 -8.14
N PRO A 94 -2.56 -17.23 -9.16
CA PRO A 94 -2.63 -16.65 -10.49
C PRO A 94 -3.96 -17.03 -11.17
N ASP A 95 -4.51 -16.08 -11.92
CA ASP A 95 -5.72 -16.26 -12.71
C ASP A 95 -5.65 -15.46 -14.02
N ASP A 96 -6.78 -15.34 -14.72
CA ASP A 96 -6.86 -14.64 -16.00
C ASP A 96 -6.42 -13.18 -15.92
N THR A 97 -6.63 -12.50 -14.79
CA THR A 97 -6.13 -11.14 -14.54
C THR A 97 -4.60 -11.12 -14.52
N THR A 98 -3.99 -12.14 -13.89
CA THR A 98 -2.53 -12.32 -13.88
C THR A 98 -1.99 -12.58 -15.28
N PHE A 99 -2.64 -13.47 -16.03
CA PHE A 99 -2.20 -13.82 -17.38
C PHE A 99 -2.35 -12.65 -18.34
N ALA A 100 -3.47 -11.93 -18.29
CA ALA A 100 -3.70 -10.73 -19.08
C ALA A 100 -2.64 -9.66 -18.81
N TYR A 101 -2.26 -9.46 -17.54
CA TYR A 101 -1.23 -8.50 -17.17
C TYR A 101 0.15 -8.86 -17.73
N ILE A 102 0.53 -10.15 -17.76
CA ILE A 102 1.84 -10.60 -18.26
C ILE A 102 1.88 -10.61 -19.80
N LYS A 103 0.75 -10.89 -20.46
CA LYS A 103 0.70 -11.09 -21.92
C LYS A 103 1.28 -9.90 -22.68
N GLY A 104 2.19 -10.19 -23.60
CA GLY A 104 2.82 -9.18 -24.47
C GLY A 104 3.88 -8.30 -23.78
N ARG A 105 4.13 -8.44 -22.48
CA ARG A 105 5.20 -7.71 -21.79
C ARG A 105 6.60 -8.16 -22.25
N PRO A 106 7.62 -7.30 -22.11
CA PRO A 106 9.00 -7.71 -22.33
C PRO A 106 9.34 -8.98 -21.56
N LYS A 107 9.97 -9.96 -22.24
CA LYS A 107 10.34 -11.28 -21.70
C LYS A 107 9.17 -12.22 -21.35
N ALA A 108 7.93 -11.85 -21.61
CA ALA A 108 6.82 -12.81 -21.53
C ALA A 108 7.00 -13.93 -22.59
N PRO A 109 6.61 -15.18 -22.29
CA PRO A 109 6.57 -16.25 -23.29
C PRO A 109 5.72 -15.87 -24.50
N LYS A 110 6.03 -16.43 -25.67
CA LYS A 110 5.33 -16.13 -26.94
C LYS A 110 4.92 -17.41 -27.65
N GLY A 111 3.87 -17.32 -28.48
CA GLY A 111 3.40 -18.45 -29.30
C GLY A 111 3.10 -19.69 -28.45
N ALA A 112 3.56 -20.86 -28.88
CA ALA A 112 3.32 -22.13 -28.18
C ALA A 112 3.87 -22.15 -26.73
N ASP A 113 4.92 -21.39 -26.42
CA ASP A 113 5.45 -21.31 -25.05
C ASP A 113 4.56 -20.48 -24.14
N TRP A 114 3.78 -19.54 -24.70
CA TRP A 114 2.73 -18.85 -23.95
C TRP A 114 1.63 -19.82 -23.51
N ASP A 115 1.16 -20.66 -24.43
CA ASP A 115 0.08 -21.60 -24.15
C ASP A 115 0.51 -22.65 -23.10
N LYS A 116 1.74 -23.15 -23.20
CA LYS A 116 2.35 -24.03 -22.18
C LYS A 116 2.48 -23.33 -20.83
N ALA A 117 2.96 -22.09 -20.80
CA ALA A 117 3.12 -21.33 -19.57
C ALA A 117 1.78 -21.09 -18.88
N VAL A 118 0.74 -20.69 -19.62
CA VAL A 118 -0.61 -20.50 -19.06
C VAL A 118 -1.18 -21.81 -18.55
N ALA A 119 -1.02 -22.93 -19.28
CA ALA A 119 -1.46 -24.24 -18.81
C ALA A 119 -0.80 -24.63 -17.48
N TYR A 120 0.51 -24.39 -17.35
CA TYR A 120 1.24 -24.59 -16.09
C TYR A 120 0.78 -23.63 -14.99
N TRP A 121 0.64 -22.33 -15.29
CA TRP A 121 0.23 -21.36 -14.27
C TRP A 121 -1.18 -21.63 -13.72
N ARG A 122 -2.08 -22.18 -14.54
CA ARG A 122 -3.41 -22.63 -14.09
C ARG A 122 -3.36 -23.80 -13.11
N SER A 123 -2.25 -24.53 -13.00
CA SER A 123 -2.06 -25.59 -12.01
C SER A 123 -1.38 -25.11 -10.72
N LEU A 124 -1.04 -23.83 -10.60
CA LEU A 124 -0.39 -23.26 -9.42
C LEU A 124 -1.32 -22.89 -8.24
N PRO A 125 -2.62 -22.60 -8.42
CA PRO A 125 -3.51 -22.37 -7.28
C PRO A 125 -3.52 -23.54 -6.29
N SER A 126 -3.77 -23.24 -5.02
CA SER A 126 -3.86 -24.24 -3.94
C SER A 126 -4.95 -25.28 -4.22
N ASP A 127 -4.67 -26.54 -3.87
CA ASP A 127 -5.60 -27.65 -4.07
C ASP A 127 -6.91 -27.45 -3.30
N PRO A 128 -8.07 -27.87 -3.85
CA PRO A 128 -9.33 -27.87 -3.11
C PRO A 128 -9.21 -28.65 -1.80
N GLY A 129 -9.50 -28.00 -0.66
CA GLY A 129 -9.39 -28.61 0.66
C GLY A 129 -7.97 -28.61 1.26
N ALA A 130 -7.03 -27.87 0.68
CA ALA A 130 -5.71 -27.64 1.29
C ALA A 130 -5.86 -27.08 2.72
N ALA A 131 -5.11 -27.67 3.65
CA ALA A 131 -5.07 -27.23 5.04
C ALA A 131 -4.03 -26.11 5.23
N TYR A 132 -4.34 -25.16 6.10
CA TYR A 132 -3.45 -24.06 6.47
C TYR A 132 -3.17 -24.10 7.96
N ASP A 133 -1.97 -23.68 8.37
CA ASP A 133 -1.62 -23.57 9.80
C ASP A 133 -2.45 -22.48 10.50
N CYS A 134 -2.88 -21.45 9.76
CA CYS A 134 -3.75 -20.39 10.24
C CYS A 134 -4.69 -19.91 9.14
N GLU A 135 -5.95 -19.64 9.50
CA GLU A 135 -6.96 -19.13 8.58
C GLU A 135 -7.72 -17.96 9.19
N ILE A 136 -7.86 -16.89 8.41
CA ILE A 136 -8.58 -15.67 8.78
C ILE A 136 -9.54 -15.34 7.64
N THR A 137 -10.78 -15.00 7.99
CA THR A 137 -11.78 -14.52 7.02
C THR A 137 -12.24 -13.12 7.41
N LEU A 138 -12.19 -12.20 6.46
CA LEU A 138 -12.70 -10.84 6.58
C LEU A 138 -13.80 -10.61 5.54
N ARG A 139 -14.74 -9.73 5.86
CA ARG A 139 -15.77 -9.27 4.93
C ARG A 139 -15.32 -7.98 4.27
N ALA A 140 -15.38 -7.91 2.95
CA ALA A 140 -14.94 -6.76 2.17
C ALA A 140 -15.79 -5.51 2.46
N GLU A 141 -17.09 -5.70 2.70
CA GLU A 141 -18.05 -4.65 3.03
C GLU A 141 -17.79 -3.96 4.38
N ASP A 142 -17.11 -4.64 5.31
CA ASP A 142 -16.76 -4.09 6.63
C ASP A 142 -15.49 -3.21 6.57
N ILE A 143 -14.75 -3.25 5.46
CA ILE A 143 -13.52 -2.48 5.26
C ILE A 143 -13.89 -1.09 4.73
N ALA A 144 -13.82 -0.08 5.60
CA ALA A 144 -13.86 1.32 5.20
C ALA A 144 -12.49 1.81 4.69
N PRO A 145 -12.40 2.99 4.04
CA PRO A 145 -11.11 3.62 3.77
C PRO A 145 -10.29 3.77 5.06
N GLN A 146 -9.04 3.31 5.02
CA GLN A 146 -8.18 3.18 6.20
C GLN A 146 -7.13 4.29 6.25
N VAL A 147 -6.76 4.67 7.46
CA VAL A 147 -5.64 5.58 7.70
C VAL A 147 -4.94 5.22 9.01
N THR A 148 -3.60 5.26 9.02
CA THR A 148 -2.86 5.06 10.28
C THR A 148 -2.95 6.29 11.17
N TRP A 149 -3.06 6.09 12.48
CA TRP A 149 -3.04 7.16 13.49
C TRP A 149 -1.74 7.16 14.31
N GLY A 150 -1.06 6.01 14.43
CA GLY A 150 0.15 5.85 15.23
C GLY A 150 1.45 5.84 14.42
N THR A 151 2.48 5.18 14.96
CA THR A 151 3.84 5.10 14.40
C THR A 151 4.14 3.73 13.78
N SER A 152 3.14 2.86 13.66
CA SER A 152 3.24 1.55 13.02
C SER A 152 2.10 1.32 12.03
N PRO A 153 2.28 0.50 10.97
CA PRO A 153 1.21 0.16 10.04
C PRO A 153 0.00 -0.54 10.69
N GLN A 154 0.18 -1.19 11.85
CA GLN A 154 -0.92 -1.79 12.62
C GLN A 154 -1.78 -0.75 13.35
N ASP A 155 -1.27 0.46 13.58
CA ASP A 155 -1.96 1.53 14.29
C ASP A 155 -2.92 2.23 13.33
N VAL A 156 -3.95 1.51 12.89
CA VAL A 156 -4.87 1.91 11.82
C VAL A 156 -6.29 2.07 12.33
N ALA A 157 -7.03 2.99 11.73
CA ALA A 157 -8.45 3.19 11.96
C ALA A 157 -9.17 3.52 10.64
N PRO A 158 -10.50 3.29 10.56
CA PRO A 158 -11.33 3.87 9.51
C PRO A 158 -11.21 5.39 9.50
N ILE A 159 -11.21 6.02 8.33
CA ILE A 159 -11.20 7.49 8.22
C ILE A 159 -12.38 8.15 8.92
N THR A 160 -13.52 7.47 9.02
CA THR A 160 -14.70 7.95 9.73
C THR A 160 -14.60 7.80 11.25
N GLY A 161 -13.54 7.19 11.75
CA GLY A 161 -13.29 6.98 13.16
C GLY A 161 -12.60 8.15 13.85
N CYS A 162 -12.19 7.89 15.09
CA CYS A 162 -11.43 8.82 15.92
C CYS A 162 -10.07 8.22 16.32
N VAL A 163 -9.15 9.10 16.70
CA VAL A 163 -7.91 8.73 17.39
C VAL A 163 -8.27 7.92 18.64
N PRO A 164 -7.71 6.72 18.85
CA PRO A 164 -8.11 5.85 19.95
C PRO A 164 -7.66 6.40 21.30
N VAL A 165 -8.37 6.01 22.36
CA VAL A 165 -7.90 6.18 23.73
C VAL A 165 -6.76 5.19 23.96
N PRO A 166 -5.57 5.63 24.44
CA PRO A 166 -4.45 4.75 24.63
C PRO A 166 -4.77 3.71 25.72
N ALA A 167 -4.57 2.43 25.39
CA ALA A 167 -4.78 1.32 26.32
C ALA A 167 -3.48 0.84 27.00
N ASN A 168 -2.32 1.35 26.56
CA ASN A 168 -1.01 0.98 27.08
C ASN A 168 0.04 2.08 26.80
N PRO A 169 1.21 2.05 27.47
CA PRO A 169 2.27 3.05 27.28
C PRO A 169 2.85 3.14 25.86
N ALA A 170 2.75 2.08 25.06
CA ALA A 170 3.21 2.13 23.67
C ALA A 170 2.29 3.03 22.81
N MET A 171 0.97 2.92 23.01
CA MET A 171 0.00 3.80 22.36
C MET A 171 0.16 5.25 22.83
N GLU A 172 0.39 5.49 24.13
CA GLU A 172 0.63 6.84 24.67
C GLU A 172 1.82 7.52 23.96
N ARG A 173 2.95 6.81 23.85
CA ARG A 173 4.13 7.32 23.13
C ARG A 173 3.87 7.55 21.64
N ALA A 174 3.14 6.66 20.99
CA ALA A 174 2.78 6.83 19.58
C ALA A 174 1.91 8.09 19.38
N LEU A 175 0.92 8.33 20.25
CA LEU A 175 0.09 9.53 20.21
C LEU A 175 0.89 10.81 20.51
N GLU A 176 1.79 10.76 21.49
CA GLU A 176 2.69 11.88 21.81
C GLU A 176 3.59 12.22 20.61
N TYR A 177 4.24 11.22 20.01
CA TYR A 177 5.06 11.40 18.81
C TYR A 177 4.23 12.00 17.67
N MET A 178 3.06 11.42 17.42
CA MET A 178 2.14 11.85 16.37
C MET A 178 1.46 13.18 16.70
N GLY A 179 1.58 13.70 17.92
CA GLY A 179 0.91 14.93 18.36
C GLY A 179 -0.60 14.86 18.20
N LEU A 180 -1.22 13.75 18.57
CA LEU A 180 -2.66 13.50 18.43
C LEU A 180 -3.33 13.44 19.80
N THR A 181 -4.57 13.92 19.87
CA THR A 181 -5.39 13.87 21.07
C THR A 181 -6.42 12.73 20.96
N PRO A 182 -6.59 11.87 21.99
CA PRO A 182 -7.63 10.85 21.99
C PRO A 182 -9.03 11.43 21.72
N GLY A 183 -9.83 10.72 20.92
CA GLY A 183 -11.19 11.14 20.56
C GLY A 183 -11.27 12.19 19.44
N MET A 184 -10.15 12.79 19.02
CA MET A 184 -10.10 13.64 17.81
C MET A 184 -10.55 12.83 16.60
N LYS A 185 -11.41 13.40 15.75
CA LYS A 185 -11.81 12.71 14.50
C LYS A 185 -10.60 12.61 13.58
N MET A 186 -10.45 11.49 12.88
CA MET A 186 -9.36 11.34 11.91
C MET A 186 -9.44 12.45 10.84
N THR A 187 -10.65 12.87 10.46
CA THR A 187 -10.87 13.95 9.49
C THR A 187 -10.54 15.36 9.96
N ASP A 188 -10.27 15.55 11.26
CA ASP A 188 -9.89 16.87 11.83
C ASP A 188 -8.37 17.08 11.82
N ILE A 189 -7.60 16.05 11.45
CA ILE A 189 -6.13 16.08 11.45
C ILE A 189 -5.62 16.82 10.21
N ALA A 190 -5.17 18.07 10.41
CA ALA A 190 -4.50 18.88 9.38
C ALA A 190 -3.14 18.30 8.97
N ILE A 191 -2.77 18.46 7.70
CA ILE A 191 -1.51 17.96 7.14
C ILE A 191 -0.68 19.10 6.54
N ASP A 192 0.64 18.90 6.47
CA ASP A 192 1.58 19.84 5.86
C ASP A 192 2.06 19.33 4.50
N LYS A 193 2.19 18.01 4.36
CA LYS A 193 2.70 17.36 3.15
C LYS A 193 1.83 16.20 2.68
N VAL A 194 1.88 15.95 1.39
CA VAL A 194 1.33 14.73 0.78
C VAL A 194 2.41 14.05 -0.05
N PHE A 195 2.58 12.75 0.16
CA PHE A 195 3.48 11.92 -0.63
C PHE A 195 2.69 10.81 -1.33
N ILE A 196 2.57 10.91 -2.66
CA ILE A 196 1.98 9.89 -3.51
C ILE A 196 3.12 9.24 -4.28
N GLY A 197 3.51 8.04 -3.87
CA GLY A 197 4.66 7.34 -4.44
C GLY A 197 4.97 6.02 -3.75
N SER A 198 6.19 5.54 -3.94
CA SER A 198 6.72 4.23 -3.49
C SER A 198 6.40 3.04 -4.39
N CYS A 199 7.10 1.93 -4.16
CA CYS A 199 6.82 0.65 -4.78
C CYS A 199 5.43 0.07 -4.42
N THR A 200 4.77 0.62 -3.40
CA THR A 200 3.44 0.20 -2.94
C THR A 200 2.36 0.72 -3.86
N ASN A 201 2.22 2.05 -3.98
CA ASN A 201 1.11 2.70 -4.68
C ASN A 201 1.59 3.92 -5.48
N ALA A 202 2.08 3.65 -6.68
CA ALA A 202 2.57 4.63 -7.67
C ALA A 202 2.51 4.08 -9.11
N ARG A 203 1.62 3.11 -9.34
CA ARG A 203 1.40 2.46 -10.63
C ARG A 203 0.38 3.29 -11.42
N ILE A 204 0.16 2.94 -12.69
CA ILE A 204 -0.70 3.77 -13.54
C ILE A 204 -2.13 3.88 -13.00
N GLU A 205 -2.70 2.81 -12.44
CA GLU A 205 -4.05 2.87 -11.83
C GLU A 205 -4.10 3.79 -10.60
N ASP A 206 -3.05 3.79 -9.77
CA ASP A 206 -2.97 4.66 -8.60
C ASP A 206 -2.98 6.13 -9.05
N LEU A 207 -2.18 6.46 -10.07
CA LEU A 207 -2.06 7.81 -10.60
C LEU A 207 -3.34 8.30 -11.28
N ARG A 208 -4.07 7.41 -11.98
CA ARG A 208 -5.39 7.72 -12.53
C ARG A 208 -6.39 8.06 -11.43
N GLU A 209 -6.40 7.29 -10.35
CA GLU A 209 -7.30 7.53 -9.22
C GLU A 209 -6.98 8.83 -8.47
N VAL A 210 -5.71 9.22 -8.42
CA VAL A 210 -5.26 10.53 -7.89
C VAL A 210 -5.70 11.67 -8.80
N ALA A 211 -5.47 11.55 -10.12
CA ALA A 211 -5.89 12.56 -11.08
C ALA A 211 -7.40 12.77 -11.08
N ARG A 212 -8.19 11.70 -10.99
CA ARG A 212 -9.66 11.79 -10.89
C ARG A 212 -10.12 12.59 -9.67
N VAL A 213 -9.43 12.48 -8.54
CA VAL A 213 -9.76 13.28 -7.35
C VAL A 213 -9.30 14.74 -7.51
N ALA A 214 -8.12 14.95 -8.10
CA ALA A 214 -7.49 16.25 -8.27
C ALA A 214 -8.10 17.11 -9.40
N GLU A 215 -8.73 16.49 -10.40
CA GLU A 215 -9.24 17.17 -11.58
C GLU A 215 -10.21 18.31 -11.23
N GLY A 216 -9.94 19.50 -11.80
CA GLY A 216 -10.70 20.73 -11.55
C GLY A 216 -10.51 21.34 -10.15
N LYS A 217 -9.63 20.79 -9.31
CA LYS A 217 -9.38 21.25 -7.94
C LYS A 217 -7.94 21.77 -7.78
N LYS A 218 -7.61 22.30 -6.60
CA LYS A 218 -6.27 22.79 -6.25
C LYS A 218 -5.83 22.22 -4.92
N VAL A 219 -4.54 21.92 -4.79
CA VAL A 219 -3.88 21.61 -3.52
C VAL A 219 -4.15 22.76 -2.54
N ALA A 220 -4.49 22.42 -1.31
CA ALA A 220 -4.84 23.39 -0.28
C ALA A 220 -3.66 24.32 0.04
N ALA A 221 -3.98 25.57 0.37
CA ALA A 221 -2.97 26.55 0.75
C ALA A 221 -2.16 26.05 1.96
N GLY A 222 -0.82 26.13 1.87
CA GLY A 222 0.09 25.66 2.91
C GLY A 222 0.44 24.17 2.84
N VAL A 223 -0.21 23.38 1.98
CA VAL A 223 0.14 21.98 1.74
C VAL A 223 1.13 21.85 0.59
N TYR A 224 2.18 21.07 0.80
CA TYR A 224 3.07 20.64 -0.27
C TYR A 224 2.80 19.19 -0.66
N ALA A 225 2.23 18.98 -1.85
CA ALA A 225 1.86 17.67 -2.35
C ALA A 225 2.79 17.24 -3.49
N MET A 226 3.46 16.09 -3.34
CA MET A 226 4.35 15.53 -4.35
C MET A 226 3.85 14.19 -4.89
N VAL A 227 4.09 13.95 -6.17
CA VAL A 227 3.76 12.70 -6.87
C VAL A 227 5.00 12.14 -7.53
N VAL A 228 5.35 10.91 -7.16
CA VAL A 228 6.54 10.20 -7.63
C VAL A 228 6.10 8.91 -8.31
N PRO A 229 6.12 8.84 -9.64
CA PRO A 229 5.74 7.63 -10.39
C PRO A 229 6.62 6.43 -10.01
N GLY A 230 6.05 5.23 -10.03
CA GLY A 230 6.76 4.01 -9.60
C GLY A 230 7.85 3.52 -10.55
N SER A 231 7.86 4.01 -11.80
CA SER A 231 8.91 3.72 -12.79
C SER A 231 8.89 4.74 -13.94
N GLY A 232 9.96 4.77 -14.75
CA GLY A 232 10.00 5.59 -15.97
C GLY A 232 8.90 5.22 -16.98
N LEU A 233 8.55 3.94 -17.08
CA LEU A 233 7.45 3.48 -17.94
C LEU A 233 6.10 4.01 -17.48
N VAL A 234 5.83 3.95 -16.17
CA VAL A 234 4.60 4.49 -15.59
C VAL A 234 4.53 6.01 -15.75
N LYS A 235 5.64 6.73 -15.56
CA LYS A 235 5.72 8.17 -15.78
C LYS A 235 5.39 8.53 -17.23
N ALA A 236 6.07 7.90 -18.19
CA ALA A 236 5.83 8.14 -19.61
C ALA A 236 4.38 7.86 -20.01
N GLN A 237 3.80 6.77 -19.47
CA GLN A 237 2.39 6.45 -19.69
C GLN A 237 1.47 7.52 -19.08
N ALA A 238 1.70 7.95 -17.84
CA ALA A 238 0.90 8.98 -17.18
C ALA A 238 0.98 10.34 -17.90
N GLU A 239 2.15 10.69 -18.45
CA GLU A 239 2.33 11.89 -19.27
C GLU A 239 1.57 11.78 -20.60
N ALA A 240 1.62 10.62 -21.27
CA ALA A 240 0.85 10.37 -22.49
C ALA A 240 -0.67 10.38 -22.27
N GLU A 241 -1.13 9.93 -21.09
CA GLU A 241 -2.55 9.96 -20.69
C GLU A 241 -3.02 11.34 -20.18
N GLY A 242 -2.15 12.35 -20.14
CA GLY A 242 -2.48 13.69 -19.64
C GLY A 242 -2.59 13.81 -18.12
N ILE A 243 -2.42 12.72 -17.38
CA ILE A 243 -2.48 12.65 -15.91
C ILE A 243 -1.48 13.63 -15.30
N ALA A 244 -0.25 13.69 -15.82
CA ALA A 244 0.77 14.59 -15.31
C ALA A 244 0.34 16.06 -15.39
N GLN A 245 -0.39 16.44 -16.45
CA GLN A 245 -0.87 17.81 -16.62
C GLN A 245 -1.99 18.11 -15.61
N ILE A 246 -2.96 17.21 -15.44
CA ILE A 246 -4.03 17.34 -14.44
C ILE A 246 -3.45 17.57 -13.04
N LEU A 247 -2.43 16.80 -12.67
CA LEU A 247 -1.80 16.89 -11.36
C LEU A 247 -1.00 18.19 -11.19
N LYS A 248 -0.23 18.60 -12.21
CA LYS A 248 0.49 19.89 -12.19
C LYS A 248 -0.49 21.07 -12.11
N ASP A 249 -1.57 21.02 -12.88
CA ASP A 249 -2.61 22.05 -12.87
C ASP A 249 -3.27 22.12 -11.49
N ALA A 250 -3.49 20.98 -10.82
CA ALA A 250 -3.97 20.98 -9.44
C ALA A 250 -2.93 21.49 -8.42
N GLY A 251 -1.67 21.66 -8.80
CA GLY A 251 -0.59 22.17 -7.94
C GLY A 251 0.25 21.07 -7.27
N PHE A 252 0.16 19.83 -7.74
CA PHE A 252 1.06 18.77 -7.29
C PHE A 252 2.44 18.93 -7.94
N ASP A 253 3.48 18.67 -7.15
CA ASP A 253 4.85 18.56 -7.64
C ASP A 253 5.08 17.20 -8.31
N TRP A 254 5.14 17.21 -9.64
CA TRP A 254 5.32 16.02 -10.48
C TRP A 254 6.79 15.69 -10.67
N ARG A 255 7.25 14.58 -10.07
CA ARG A 255 8.68 14.27 -9.94
C ARG A 255 9.16 13.13 -10.86
N GLU A 256 10.47 12.90 -10.82
CA GLU A 256 11.10 11.73 -11.43
C GLU A 256 10.92 10.46 -10.58
N PRO A 257 10.87 9.28 -11.21
CA PRO A 257 10.67 8.01 -10.50
C PRO A 257 11.81 7.71 -9.54
N GLY A 258 11.49 7.28 -8.32
CA GLY A 258 12.47 6.87 -7.32
C GLY A 258 11.85 6.56 -5.96
N CYS A 259 12.68 6.14 -5.00
CA CYS A 259 12.20 5.88 -3.64
C CYS A 259 11.73 7.16 -2.92
N SER A 260 12.31 8.33 -3.24
CA SER A 260 11.89 9.64 -2.69
C SER A 260 11.68 9.56 -1.16
N MET A 261 10.59 10.17 -0.66
CA MET A 261 10.22 10.21 0.75
C MET A 261 9.85 8.84 1.33
N CYS A 262 9.60 7.80 0.51
CA CYS A 262 9.33 6.45 1.03
C CYS A 262 10.52 5.91 1.85
N LEU A 263 11.74 6.33 1.50
CA LEU A 263 12.98 5.97 2.20
C LEU A 263 13.55 7.15 3.01
N GLY A 264 13.29 8.40 2.60
CA GLY A 264 13.71 9.59 3.34
C GLY A 264 15.23 9.82 3.38
N MET A 265 15.99 9.15 2.51
CA MET A 265 17.46 9.25 2.42
C MET A 265 17.95 10.36 1.45
N ASN A 266 17.03 11.12 0.89
CA ASN A 266 17.29 12.25 -0.01
C ASN A 266 16.71 13.54 0.58
N GLU A 267 16.62 14.60 -0.22
CA GLU A 267 16.03 15.88 0.22
C GLU A 267 14.51 15.79 0.45
N ASP A 268 13.87 14.71 -0.01
CA ASP A 268 12.44 14.47 0.18
C ASP A 268 12.21 13.92 1.58
N ARG A 269 12.11 14.84 2.54
CA ARG A 269 11.93 14.53 3.95
C ARG A 269 10.96 15.47 4.63
N LEU A 270 10.41 14.99 5.75
CA LEU A 270 9.66 15.77 6.70
C LEU A 270 10.61 16.52 7.62
N ASN A 271 10.27 17.78 7.90
CA ASN A 271 10.86 18.54 8.99
C ASN A 271 10.24 18.10 10.33
N PRO A 272 10.92 18.35 11.47
CA PRO A 272 10.37 18.02 12.78
C PRO A 272 8.97 18.61 12.99
N GLY A 273 8.02 17.76 13.31
CA GLY A 273 6.62 18.15 13.58
C GLY A 273 5.72 18.21 12.34
N GLU A 274 6.28 18.24 11.13
CA GLU A 274 5.48 18.18 9.90
C GLU A 274 4.72 16.86 9.80
N ARG A 275 3.51 16.95 9.27
CA ARG A 275 2.61 15.81 9.06
C ARG A 275 2.40 15.51 7.59
N CYS A 276 2.59 14.24 7.24
CA CYS A 276 2.44 13.72 5.89
C CYS A 276 1.25 12.76 5.78
N ALA A 277 0.43 12.94 4.75
CA ALA A 277 -0.42 11.88 4.22
C ALA A 277 0.36 11.14 3.11
N SER A 278 0.69 9.87 3.35
CA SER A 278 1.63 9.10 2.53
C SER A 278 1.01 7.81 1.99
N THR A 279 1.28 7.50 0.73
CA THR A 279 0.92 6.21 0.12
C THR A 279 2.00 5.13 0.29
N SER A 280 3.08 5.43 1.04
CA SER A 280 4.13 4.47 1.39
C SER A 280 3.61 3.32 2.26
N ASN A 281 4.45 2.33 2.52
CA ASN A 281 4.11 1.17 3.35
C ASN A 281 4.56 1.30 4.82
N ARG A 282 5.39 2.29 5.18
CA ARG A 282 5.99 2.41 6.52
C ARG A 282 5.93 3.83 7.07
N ASN A 283 5.45 3.96 8.31
CA ASN A 283 5.37 5.20 9.09
C ASN A 283 6.13 5.12 10.43
N PHE A 284 7.11 4.21 10.55
CA PHE A 284 7.98 4.16 11.72
C PHE A 284 8.64 5.51 12.01
N GLU A 285 8.90 5.79 13.28
CA GLU A 285 9.52 7.05 13.70
C GLU A 285 10.82 7.31 12.94
N GLY A 286 10.96 8.50 12.37
CA GLY A 286 12.15 8.88 11.61
C GLY A 286 12.17 8.38 10.17
N ARG A 287 11.24 7.52 9.74
CA ARG A 287 11.27 6.87 8.42
C ARG A 287 11.28 7.84 7.25
N GLN A 288 10.47 8.89 7.32
CA GLN A 288 10.35 9.91 6.28
C GLN A 288 11.02 11.24 6.67
N GLY A 289 11.81 11.25 7.74
CA GLY A 289 12.43 12.45 8.30
C GLY A 289 12.41 12.46 9.83
N TYR A 290 13.42 13.07 10.43
CA TYR A 290 13.54 13.16 11.89
C TYR A 290 12.33 13.88 12.51
N LYS A 291 11.63 13.21 13.44
CA LYS A 291 10.39 13.70 14.07
C LYS A 291 9.26 14.04 13.10
N GLY A 292 9.29 13.50 11.87
CA GLY A 292 8.20 13.62 10.92
C GLY A 292 7.03 12.69 11.28
N ARG A 293 5.79 13.16 11.11
CA ARG A 293 4.57 12.43 11.48
C ARG A 293 3.88 11.91 10.23
N THR A 294 3.84 10.59 10.04
CA THR A 294 3.36 10.00 8.79
C THR A 294 2.08 9.20 9.00
N HIS A 295 1.08 9.47 8.18
CA HIS A 295 -0.14 8.68 8.07
C HIS A 295 -0.09 7.87 6.78
N LEU A 296 -0.35 6.57 6.84
CA LEU A 296 -0.43 5.68 5.68
C LEU A 296 -1.89 5.56 5.24
N LEU A 297 -2.15 5.77 3.96
CA LEU A 297 -3.49 5.73 3.37
C LEU A 297 -3.42 5.46 1.85
N SER A 298 -4.56 5.23 1.21
CA SER A 298 -4.65 4.97 -0.23
C SER A 298 -4.34 6.23 -1.08
N PRO A 299 -3.96 6.07 -2.36
CA PRO A 299 -3.69 7.21 -3.26
C PRO A 299 -4.85 8.18 -3.39
N ALA A 300 -6.06 7.65 -3.48
CA ALA A 300 -7.26 8.46 -3.57
C ALA A 300 -7.48 9.32 -2.31
N MET A 301 -7.25 8.72 -1.13
CA MET A 301 -7.30 9.42 0.15
C MET A 301 -6.17 10.44 0.30
N ALA A 302 -4.99 10.17 -0.26
CA ALA A 302 -3.85 11.11 -0.23
C ALA A 302 -4.14 12.33 -1.13
N ALA A 303 -4.72 12.09 -2.31
CA ALA A 303 -5.22 13.16 -3.17
C ALA A 303 -6.32 13.98 -2.45
N ALA A 304 -7.26 13.32 -1.80
CA ALA A 304 -8.30 13.98 -1.01
C ALA A 304 -7.69 14.90 0.06
N ALA A 305 -6.70 14.40 0.81
CA ALA A 305 -6.01 15.19 1.83
C ALA A 305 -5.23 16.37 1.24
N ALA A 306 -4.61 16.20 0.07
CA ALA A 306 -3.92 17.29 -0.62
C ALA A 306 -4.87 18.45 -0.97
N ILE A 307 -6.10 18.13 -1.41
CA ILE A 307 -7.10 19.13 -1.81
C ILE A 307 -7.73 19.83 -0.60
N THR A 308 -7.93 19.13 0.52
CA THR A 308 -8.65 19.68 1.69
C THR A 308 -7.75 20.23 2.79
N GLY A 309 -6.44 19.92 2.76
CA GLY A 309 -5.48 20.32 3.80
C GLY A 309 -5.52 19.48 5.07
N ARG A 310 -6.26 18.38 5.07
CA ARG A 310 -6.44 17.48 6.22
C ARG A 310 -6.77 16.08 5.77
N LEU A 311 -6.53 15.08 6.62
CA LEU A 311 -7.01 13.72 6.35
C LEU A 311 -8.51 13.77 6.03
N SER A 312 -8.93 13.14 4.94
CA SER A 312 -10.28 13.32 4.39
C SER A 312 -10.79 12.05 3.78
N ASP A 313 -12.08 11.79 3.95
CA ASP A 313 -12.75 10.66 3.34
C ASP A 313 -12.97 10.93 1.85
N VAL A 314 -12.26 10.18 0.99
CA VAL A 314 -12.32 10.33 -0.47
C VAL A 314 -13.74 10.20 -1.02
N ARG A 315 -14.63 9.48 -0.34
CA ARG A 315 -16.03 9.27 -0.75
C ARG A 315 -16.83 10.58 -0.77
N THR A 316 -16.32 11.64 -0.13
CA THR A 316 -16.95 12.97 -0.10
C THR A 316 -16.52 13.89 -1.24
N LEU A 317 -15.55 13.48 -2.07
CA LEU A 317 -14.93 14.30 -3.11
C LEU A 317 -15.07 13.71 -4.53
N ARG A 318 -15.76 12.57 -4.64
CA ARG A 318 -15.89 11.76 -5.85
C ARG A 318 -17.32 11.75 -6.38
#